data_AF-A0A412YJN0-F1
#
_entry.id   AF-A0A412YJN0-F1
#
_cell.length_a   1.000
_cell.length_b   1.000
_cell.length_c   1.000
_cell.angle_alpha   90.00
_cell.angle_beta   90.00
_cell.angle_gamma   90.00
#
_symmetry.space_group_name_H-M   'P 1'
#
loop_
_entity.id
_entity.type
_entity.pdbx_description
1 polymer ?
#
loop_
_entity_poly.entity_id
_entity_poly.type
_entity_poly.pdbx_seq_one_letter_code
_entity_poly.pdbx_strand_id
1 'polypeptide(L)'
;MSNIVQASYRVEVDASKVNALLAALNDKEAKKAIKSGLRKSASIIRKQAQKNWVASVPGGAGLKKEINIAVYRNASGARVDLLDKRRKGSKQFVLKFFESGTKERATNRGANRGIIEATHFFKSAVDSKKSEAENSLERNILDSIQKVIDKKK
;
A
#
# COMPACT_ATOMS: atom_id res chain seq x y z
N MET A 1 -14.03 -19.52 -4.75
CA MET A 1 -14.15 -18.04 -4.69
C MET A 1 -12.98 -17.53 -3.85
N SER A 2 -12.06 -16.74 -4.42
CA SER A 2 -10.86 -16.30 -3.68
C SER A 2 -11.21 -15.21 -2.69
N ASN A 3 -10.97 -15.45 -1.39
CA ASN A 3 -10.98 -14.41 -0.37
C ASN A 3 -9.96 -13.34 -0.74
N ILE A 4 -10.45 -12.24 -1.32
CA ILE A 4 -9.67 -11.01 -1.41
C ILE A 4 -9.58 -10.52 0.03
N VAL A 5 -8.39 -10.64 0.65
CA VAL A 5 -8.14 -10.08 1.98
C VAL A 5 -8.25 -8.56 1.86
N GLN A 6 -9.47 -8.04 2.04
CA GLN A 6 -9.76 -6.62 2.05
C GLN A 6 -9.86 -6.20 3.52
N ALA A 7 -8.70 -6.02 4.16
CA ALA A 7 -8.66 -5.48 5.51
C ALA A 7 -8.83 -3.95 5.44
N SER A 8 -9.94 -3.44 5.96
CA SER A 8 -10.21 -2.00 6.08
C SER A 8 -10.09 -1.58 7.54
N TYR A 9 -9.18 -0.66 7.84
CA TYR A 9 -8.98 -0.13 9.19
C TYR A 9 -9.38 1.35 9.24
N ARG A 10 -10.08 1.76 10.31
CA ARG A 10 -10.43 3.15 10.59
C ARG A 10 -9.37 3.75 11.50
N VAL A 11 -8.92 4.96 11.17
CA VAL A 11 -7.92 5.69 11.95
C VAL A 11 -8.57 6.94 12.50
N GLU A 12 -8.43 7.17 13.80
CA GLU A 12 -8.86 8.40 14.45
C GLU A 12 -7.78 9.47 14.31
N VAL A 13 -8.19 10.68 13.94
CA VAL A 13 -7.30 11.83 13.76
C VAL A 13 -7.96 13.03 14.42
N ASP A 14 -7.18 13.90 15.04
CA ASP A 14 -7.66 15.17 15.60
C ASP A 14 -8.13 16.10 14.46
N ALA A 15 -9.42 16.04 14.16
CA ALA A 15 -10.04 16.81 13.09
C ALA A 15 -9.95 18.33 13.33
N SER A 16 -9.86 18.79 14.58
CA SER A 16 -9.85 20.22 14.91
C SER A 16 -8.59 20.91 14.41
N LYS A 17 -7.41 20.32 14.68
CA LYS A 17 -6.12 20.83 14.22
C LYS A 17 -5.98 20.76 12.71
N VAL A 18 -6.44 19.66 12.11
CA VAL A 18 -6.41 19.49 10.65
C VAL A 18 -7.29 20.56 9.98
N ASN A 19 -8.52 20.76 10.44
CA ASN A 19 -9.42 21.74 9.86
C ASN A 19 -8.92 23.18 10.03
N ALA A 20 -8.31 23.52 11.18
CA ALA A 20 -7.72 24.83 11.41
C ALA A 20 -6.61 25.16 10.39
N LEU A 21 -5.73 24.20 10.08
CA LEU A 21 -4.66 24.40 9.08
C LEU A 21 -5.19 24.36 7.64
N LEU A 22 -6.25 23.58 7.39
CA LEU A 22 -6.89 23.55 6.07
C LEU A 22 -7.63 24.84 5.74
N ALA A 23 -8.12 25.59 6.74
CA ALA A 23 -8.77 26.89 6.54
C ALA A 23 -7.83 27.93 5.88
N ALA A 24 -6.51 27.75 6.01
CA ALA A 24 -5.50 28.60 5.35
C ALA A 24 -5.22 28.20 3.88
N LEU A 25 -5.85 27.13 3.37
CA LEU A 25 -5.61 26.58 2.04
C LEU A 25 -6.89 26.60 1.19
N ASN A 26 -6.71 26.62 -0.14
CA ASN A 26 -7.83 26.35 -1.06
C ASN A 26 -8.11 24.84 -1.16
N ASP A 27 -9.30 24.47 -1.65
CA ASP A 27 -9.74 23.07 -1.74
C ASP A 27 -8.78 22.17 -2.53
N LYS A 28 -8.15 22.71 -3.58
CA LYS A 28 -7.21 21.96 -4.43
C LYS A 28 -5.92 21.62 -3.67
N GLU A 29 -5.42 22.57 -2.89
CA GLU A 29 -4.23 22.46 -2.07
C GLU A 29 -4.46 21.57 -0.85
N ALA A 30 -5.57 21.79 -0.14
CA ALA A 30 -6.03 20.94 0.94
C ALA A 30 -6.07 19.47 0.51
N LYS A 31 -6.75 19.20 -0.61
CA LYS A 31 -6.85 17.86 -1.20
C LYS A 31 -5.50 17.29 -1.62
N LYS A 32 -4.58 18.12 -2.11
CA LYS A 32 -3.21 17.69 -2.48
C LYS A 32 -2.39 17.32 -1.24
N ALA A 33 -2.48 18.12 -0.17
CA ALA A 33 -1.79 17.89 1.08
C ALA A 33 -2.27 16.60 1.76
N ILE A 34 -3.59 16.40 1.87
CA ILE A 34 -4.19 15.18 2.42
C ILE A 34 -3.75 13.95 1.61
N LYS A 35 -3.83 14.01 0.28
CA LYS A 35 -3.39 12.90 -0.58
C LYS A 35 -1.89 12.58 -0.42
N SER A 36 -1.07 13.59 -0.18
CA SER A 36 0.36 13.43 0.10
C SER A 36 0.57 12.73 1.45
N GLY A 37 -0.11 13.18 2.51
CA GLY A 37 -0.05 12.56 3.84
C GLY A 37 -0.47 11.09 3.82
N LEU A 38 -1.64 10.80 3.23
CA LEU A 38 -2.14 9.43 3.05
C LEU A 38 -1.15 8.53 2.30
N ARG A 39 -0.53 9.05 1.22
CA ARG A 39 0.47 8.31 0.46
C ARG A 39 1.72 8.03 1.28
N LYS A 40 2.18 8.97 2.12
CA LYS A 40 3.34 8.78 2.99
C LYS A 40 3.09 7.69 4.02
N SER A 41 1.93 7.70 4.69
CA SER A 41 1.57 6.66 5.67
C SER A 41 1.46 5.28 5.01
N ALA A 42 0.76 5.17 3.88
CA ALA A 42 0.68 3.91 3.13
C ALA A 42 2.06 3.43 2.61
N SER A 43 3.03 4.34 2.44
CA SER A 43 4.40 4.03 2.03
C SER A 43 5.15 3.20 3.08
N ILE A 44 4.82 3.32 4.35
CA ILE A 44 5.46 2.55 5.42
C ILE A 44 5.22 1.05 5.21
N ILE A 45 3.94 0.67 5.05
CA ILE A 45 3.54 -0.72 4.76
C ILE A 45 4.13 -1.18 3.42
N ARG A 46 4.05 -0.36 2.38
CA ARG A 46 4.62 -0.70 1.06
C ARG A 46 6.12 -0.99 1.14
N LYS A 47 6.90 -0.13 1.80
CA LYS A 47 8.36 -0.29 1.93
C LYS A 47 8.70 -1.56 2.69
N GLN A 48 7.96 -1.88 3.75
CA GLN A 48 8.14 -3.13 4.47
C GLN A 48 7.79 -4.34 3.59
N ALA A 49 6.68 -4.29 2.86
CA ALA A 49 6.30 -5.36 1.93
C ALA A 49 7.36 -5.56 0.82
N GLN A 50 7.96 -4.48 0.32
CA GLN A 50 9.08 -4.55 -0.63
C GLN A 50 10.32 -5.20 -0.03
N LYS A 51 10.64 -4.90 1.24
CA LYS A 51 11.75 -5.52 1.97
C LYS A 51 11.50 -7.02 2.16
N ASN A 52 10.31 -7.38 2.64
CA ASN A 52 9.89 -8.77 2.84
C ASN A 52 9.95 -9.55 1.52
N TRP A 53 9.41 -8.99 0.44
CA TRP A 53 9.43 -9.60 -0.89
C TRP A 53 10.84 -9.94 -1.39
N VAL A 54 11.78 -8.99 -1.27
CA VAL A 54 13.17 -9.20 -1.72
C VAL A 54 13.86 -10.27 -0.87
N ALA A 55 13.51 -10.37 0.42
CA ALA A 55 14.05 -11.38 1.32
C ALA A 55 13.44 -12.78 1.08
N SER A 56 12.15 -12.85 0.73
CA SER A 56 11.42 -14.12 0.63
C SER A 56 11.41 -14.74 -0.77
N VAL A 57 11.70 -13.97 -1.82
CA VAL A 57 11.66 -14.44 -3.21
C VAL A 57 13.03 -14.31 -3.89
N PRO A 58 13.68 -15.43 -4.23
CA PRO A 58 14.93 -15.41 -4.99
C PRO A 58 14.78 -14.62 -6.30
N GLY A 59 15.67 -13.66 -6.54
CA GLY A 59 15.59 -12.79 -7.72
C GLY A 59 14.40 -11.80 -7.73
N GLY A 60 13.69 -11.64 -6.61
CA GLY A 60 12.50 -10.79 -6.50
C GLY A 60 12.76 -9.29 -6.72
N ALA A 61 14.00 -8.82 -6.70
CA ALA A 61 14.35 -7.40 -6.78
C ALA A 61 13.68 -6.64 -7.95
N GLY A 62 13.48 -7.30 -9.10
CA GLY A 62 12.83 -6.72 -10.27
C GLY A 62 11.34 -6.42 -10.08
N LEU A 63 10.64 -7.17 -9.22
CA LEU A 63 9.20 -7.07 -9.01
C LEU A 63 8.81 -6.27 -7.77
N LYS A 64 9.75 -5.79 -6.94
CA LYS A 64 9.40 -4.97 -5.75
C LYS A 64 8.60 -3.71 -6.12
N LYS A 65 8.86 -3.13 -7.30
CA LYS A 65 8.18 -1.91 -7.80
C LYS A 65 6.70 -2.14 -8.10
N GLU A 66 6.33 -3.40 -8.33
CA GLU A 66 4.97 -3.82 -8.65
C GLU A 66 4.05 -3.75 -7.42
N ILE A 67 4.54 -3.68 -6.18
CA ILE A 67 3.67 -3.35 -5.04
C ILE A 67 3.29 -1.86 -5.15
N ASN A 68 2.01 -1.55 -5.36
CA ASN A 68 1.54 -0.19 -5.69
C ASN A 68 0.78 0.49 -4.52
N ILE A 69 0.79 1.82 -4.49
CA ILE A 69 -0.08 2.64 -3.63
C ILE A 69 -1.04 3.44 -4.49
N ALA A 70 -2.34 3.22 -4.26
CA ALA A 70 -3.40 4.03 -4.82
C ALA A 70 -4.06 4.87 -3.72
N VAL A 71 -4.13 6.18 -3.92
CA VAL A 71 -4.89 7.10 -3.06
C VAL A 71 -6.19 7.45 -3.76
N TYR A 72 -7.31 7.43 -3.03
CA TYR A 72 -8.63 7.68 -3.61
C TYR A 72 -8.77 9.12 -4.13
N ARG A 73 -9.58 9.29 -5.19
CA ARG A 73 -9.74 10.58 -5.88
C ARG A 73 -10.29 11.67 -4.96
N ASN A 74 -11.18 11.30 -4.05
CA ASN A 74 -11.78 12.14 -3.01
C ASN A 74 -10.88 12.35 -1.77
N ALA A 75 -9.67 11.76 -1.75
CA ALA A 75 -8.76 11.81 -0.59
C ALA A 75 -9.32 11.17 0.69
N SER A 76 -10.29 10.25 0.58
CA SER A 76 -10.85 9.55 1.76
C SER A 76 -10.00 8.40 2.28
N GLY A 77 -8.90 8.05 1.60
CA GLY A 77 -8.05 6.94 2.00
C GLY A 77 -7.03 6.53 0.96
N ALA A 78 -6.19 5.56 1.33
CA ALA A 78 -5.19 4.94 0.49
C ALA A 78 -5.25 3.42 0.62
N ARG A 79 -4.86 2.72 -0.43
CA ARG A 79 -4.70 1.26 -0.46
C ARG A 79 -3.34 0.87 -1.02
N VAL A 80 -2.81 -0.23 -0.51
CA VAL A 80 -1.60 -0.87 -1.04
C VAL A 80 -2.05 -2.14 -1.75
N ASP A 81 -1.82 -2.21 -3.06
CA ASP A 81 -2.32 -3.29 -3.91
C ASP A 81 -1.19 -4.21 -4.38
N LEU A 82 -1.48 -5.51 -4.40
CA LEU A 82 -0.67 -6.53 -5.09
C LEU A 82 -1.14 -6.81 -6.52
N LEU A 83 -2.20 -6.13 -6.97
CA LEU A 83 -2.82 -6.28 -8.28
C LEU A 83 -3.26 -4.91 -8.81
N ASP A 84 -2.57 -4.37 -9.81
CA ASP A 84 -2.98 -3.19 -10.57
C ASP A 84 -3.51 -3.63 -11.94
N LYS A 85 -4.83 -3.68 -12.03
CA LYS A 85 -5.54 -4.07 -13.26
C LYS A 85 -5.39 -3.07 -14.40
N ARG A 86 -4.73 -1.92 -14.18
CA ARG A 86 -4.71 -0.79 -15.14
C ARG A 86 -3.44 -0.72 -15.97
N ARG A 87 -2.38 -1.45 -15.63
CA ARG A 87 -1.08 -1.37 -16.33
C ARG A 87 -0.89 -2.56 -17.27
N LYS A 88 -1.01 -2.32 -18.58
CA LYS A 88 -0.71 -3.33 -19.61
C LYS A 88 0.73 -3.85 -19.42
N GLY A 89 0.88 -5.17 -19.30
CA GLY A 89 2.18 -5.83 -19.06
C GLY A 89 2.63 -5.91 -17.60
N SER A 90 1.80 -5.54 -16.61
CA SER A 90 2.15 -5.69 -15.19
C SER A 90 2.37 -7.15 -14.83
N LYS A 91 3.45 -7.44 -14.11
CA LYS A 91 3.73 -8.78 -13.56
C LYS A 91 3.22 -8.92 -12.12
N GLN A 92 2.42 -7.98 -11.64
CA GLN A 92 1.81 -7.98 -10.30
C GLN A 92 1.03 -9.25 -9.93
N PHE A 93 0.39 -9.92 -10.90
CA PHE A 93 -0.33 -11.16 -10.62
C PHE A 93 0.59 -12.24 -10.00
N VAL A 94 1.90 -12.19 -10.30
CA VAL A 94 2.92 -13.05 -9.69
C VAL A 94 2.99 -12.83 -8.18
N LEU A 95 2.92 -11.58 -7.71
CA LEU A 95 2.94 -11.24 -6.28
C LEU A 95 1.83 -11.95 -5.51
N LYS A 96 0.64 -12.08 -6.11
CA LYS A 96 -0.49 -12.78 -5.46
C LYS A 96 -0.20 -14.27 -5.26
N PHE A 97 0.45 -14.92 -6.23
CA PHE A 97 0.80 -16.34 -6.11
C PHE A 97 1.84 -16.58 -5.02
N PHE A 98 2.83 -15.71 -4.88
CA PHE A 98 3.78 -15.81 -3.77
C PHE A 98 3.18 -15.40 -2.42
N GLU A 99 2.18 -14.52 -2.39
CA GLU A 99 1.51 -14.16 -1.14
C GLU A 99 0.61 -15.29 -0.61
N SER A 100 -0.13 -15.95 -1.51
CA SER A 100 -1.16 -16.94 -1.15
C SER A 100 -0.76 -18.39 -1.38
N GLY A 101 0.37 -18.62 -2.05
CA GLY A 101 0.79 -19.94 -2.52
C GLY A 101 -0.06 -20.45 -3.70
N THR A 102 0.31 -21.62 -4.20
CA THR A 102 -0.53 -22.38 -5.15
C THR A 102 -0.82 -23.77 -4.59
N LYS A 103 -1.82 -24.44 -5.15
CA LYS A 103 -1.94 -25.90 -4.98
C LYS A 103 -0.91 -26.58 -5.87
N GLU A 104 -0.67 -27.86 -5.61
CA GLU A 104 0.09 -28.72 -6.53
C GLU A 104 -0.55 -28.67 -7.91
N ARG A 105 0.30 -28.58 -8.94
CA ARG A 105 -0.13 -28.50 -10.33
C ARG A 105 0.38 -29.73 -11.06
N ALA A 106 -0.49 -30.38 -11.81
CA ALA A 106 -0.12 -31.49 -12.68
C ALA A 106 -0.57 -31.20 -14.11
N THR A 107 0.10 -31.82 -15.09
CA THR A 107 -0.39 -31.87 -16.46
C THR A 107 -1.57 -32.85 -16.57
N ASN A 108 -2.32 -32.78 -17.67
CA ASN A 108 -3.38 -33.76 -17.95
C ASN A 108 -2.86 -35.22 -18.03
N ARG A 109 -1.55 -35.41 -18.20
CA ARG A 109 -0.86 -36.72 -18.20
C ARG A 109 -0.25 -37.07 -16.83
N GLY A 110 -0.62 -36.37 -15.75
CA GLY A 110 -0.19 -36.65 -14.38
C GLY A 110 1.19 -36.12 -13.98
N ALA A 111 1.99 -35.58 -14.91
CA ALA A 111 3.32 -35.04 -14.57
C ALA A 111 3.23 -33.78 -13.68
N ASN A 112 3.95 -33.78 -12.55
CA ASN A 112 3.99 -32.69 -11.58
C ASN A 112 4.69 -31.43 -12.13
N ARG A 113 4.14 -30.25 -11.85
CA ARG A 113 4.64 -28.90 -12.21
C ARG A 113 4.96 -28.05 -10.99
N GLY A 114 5.02 -28.67 -9.82
CA GLY A 114 5.42 -28.09 -8.55
C GLY A 114 4.33 -27.25 -7.88
N ILE A 115 4.70 -26.78 -6.70
CA ILE A 115 3.92 -25.92 -5.81
C ILE A 115 4.72 -24.63 -5.53
N ILE A 116 4.03 -23.50 -5.42
CA ILE A 116 4.61 -22.27 -4.88
C ILE A 116 4.16 -22.17 -3.42
N GLU A 117 5.12 -22.19 -2.51
CA GLU A 117 4.86 -21.97 -1.09
C GLU A 117 4.45 -20.53 -0.82
N ALA A 118 3.51 -20.34 0.10
CA ALA A 118 3.05 -19.02 0.49
C ALA A 118 4.11 -18.33 1.36
N THR A 119 4.58 -17.16 0.91
CA THR A 119 5.59 -16.36 1.62
C THR A 119 5.00 -15.39 2.61
N HIS A 120 3.71 -15.03 2.45
CA HIS A 120 3.01 -14.04 3.28
C HIS A 120 3.78 -12.71 3.48
N PHE A 121 4.57 -12.31 2.48
CA PHE A 121 5.43 -11.13 2.54
C PHE A 121 4.62 -9.83 2.75
N PHE A 122 3.40 -9.78 2.23
CA PHE A 122 2.53 -8.62 2.31
C PHE A 122 1.72 -8.65 3.61
N LYS A 123 1.11 -9.78 3.97
CA LYS A 123 0.39 -9.92 5.25
C LYS A 123 1.30 -9.58 6.43
N SER A 124 2.51 -10.14 6.46
CA SER A 124 3.51 -9.85 7.52
C SER A 124 3.90 -8.37 7.57
N ALA A 125 3.97 -7.68 6.43
CA ALA A 125 4.24 -6.25 6.37
C ALA A 125 3.08 -5.42 6.93
N VAL A 126 1.83 -5.79 6.63
CA VAL A 126 0.64 -5.14 7.18
C VAL A 126 0.60 -5.33 8.70
N ASP A 127 0.73 -6.56 9.18
CA ASP A 127 0.62 -6.88 10.60
C ASP A 127 1.70 -6.17 11.44
N SER A 128 2.93 -6.09 10.91
CA SER A 128 4.05 -5.44 11.61
C SER A 128 4.06 -3.91 11.54
N LYS A 129 3.50 -3.31 10.49
CA LYS A 129 3.59 -1.85 10.26
C LYS A 129 2.26 -1.10 10.36
N LYS A 130 1.15 -1.78 10.65
CA LYS A 130 -0.17 -1.13 10.81
C LYS A 130 -0.12 0.04 11.81
N SER A 131 0.36 -0.21 13.03
CA SER A 131 0.35 0.79 14.10
C SER A 131 1.28 1.96 13.78
N GLU A 132 2.44 1.69 13.17
CA GLU A 132 3.35 2.76 12.71
C GLU A 132 2.71 3.62 11.60
N ALA A 133 2.00 2.99 10.66
CA ALA A 133 1.29 3.71 9.60
C ALA A 133 0.12 4.55 10.14
N GLU A 134 -0.57 4.07 11.16
CA GLU A 134 -1.66 4.78 11.85
C GLU A 134 -1.12 5.96 12.66
N ASN A 135 -0.14 5.73 13.54
CA ASN A 135 0.44 6.76 14.41
C ASN A 135 1.15 7.87 13.60
N SER A 136 1.68 7.55 12.42
CA SER A 136 2.32 8.54 11.55
C SER A 136 1.32 9.32 10.69
N LEU A 137 0.04 8.95 10.64
CA LEU A 137 -0.94 9.56 9.74
C LEU A 137 -1.17 11.04 10.01
N GLU A 138 -1.46 11.39 11.26
CA GLU A 138 -1.69 12.77 11.66
C GLU A 138 -0.48 13.63 11.31
N ARG A 139 0.70 13.24 11.78
CA ARG A 139 1.96 13.93 11.49
C ARG A 139 2.22 14.07 9.99
N ASN A 140 2.02 13.02 9.20
CA ASN A 140 2.26 13.05 7.76
C ASN A 140 1.30 14.00 7.03
N ILE A 141 0.06 14.13 7.51
CA ILE A 141 -0.92 15.10 7.00
C ILE A 141 -0.50 16.51 7.38
N LEU A 142 -0.21 16.77 8.66
CA LEU A 142 0.25 18.08 9.16
C LEU A 142 1.51 18.55 8.41
N ASP A 143 2.54 17.70 8.30
CA ASP A 143 3.76 18.00 7.57
C ASP A 143 3.50 18.30 6.08
N SER A 144 2.50 17.63 5.50
CA SER A 144 2.14 17.85 4.09
C SER A 144 1.34 19.15 3.90
N ILE A 145 0.54 19.55 4.89
CA ILE A 145 -0.18 20.83 4.89
C ILE A 145 0.82 21.98 5.10
N GLN A 146 1.69 21.87 6.09
CA GLN A 146 2.72 22.88 6.39
C GLN A 146 3.62 23.12 5.18
N LYS A 147 4.07 22.06 4.50
CA LYS A 147 4.86 22.18 3.28
C LYS A 147 4.16 22.93 2.13
N VAL A 148 2.82 22.91 2.09
CA VAL A 148 2.07 23.69 1.10
C VAL A 148 1.95 25.15 1.53
N ILE A 149 1.75 25.41 2.83
CA ILE A 149 1.73 26.75 3.42
C ILE A 149 3.09 27.44 3.22
N ASP A 150 4.19 26.76 3.54
CA ASP A 150 5.55 27.31 3.45
C ASP A 150 5.95 27.66 2.02
N LYS A 151 5.40 26.96 1.02
CA LYS A 151 5.63 27.29 -0.40
C LYS A 151 4.97 28.60 -0.85
N LYS A 152 4.06 29.15 -0.05
CA LYS A 152 3.38 30.43 -0.33
C LYS A 152 4.10 31.62 0.30
N LYS A 153 4.92 31.39 1.32
CA LYS A 153 5.79 32.41 1.90
C LYS A 153 6.96 32.65 0.96
#